data_AF-A0A922W3Z1-F1
#
_entry.id   AF-A0A922W3Z1-F1
#
_cell.length_a   1.000
_cell.length_b   1.000
_cell.length_c   1.000
_cell.angle_alpha   90.00
_cell.angle_beta   90.00
_cell.angle_gamma   90.00
#
_symmetry.space_group_name_H-M   'P 1'
#
loop_
_entity.id
_entity.type
_entity.pdbx_description
1 polymer ?
#
loop_
_entity_poly.entity_id
_entity_poly.type
_entity_poly.pdbx_seq_one_letter_code
_entity_poly.pdbx_strand_id
1 'polypeptide(L)'
;RDVDVSIIENDVEMIQAAGNFGFKVYYGDGGRLDVLHASGAATAEAVLVCVDKPEVADHIVELVKAEFPLTRLYVRAFDRGHSLRLVKAGVDYELRETFESALKFGGRVLADMGLDDRGVTETLDDVRRRDEQRFEAQITGGLTAGRSLMRGNAVTPQPAPYVPPKREARPLSEETADVLEDEDAPA
;
A
#
# COMPACT_ATOMS: atom_id res chain seq x y z
N ARG A 1 -7.58 13.53 -21.81
CA ARG A 1 -6.14 13.79 -21.60
C ARG A 1 -5.42 12.76 -22.46
N ASP A 2 -4.59 13.22 -23.38
CA ASP A 2 -4.05 12.44 -24.52
C ASP A 2 -3.02 11.40 -24.06
N VAL A 3 -3.49 10.22 -23.65
CA VAL A 3 -2.65 9.05 -23.39
C VAL A 3 -3.15 7.92 -24.26
N ASP A 4 -2.30 7.40 -25.13
CA ASP A 4 -2.62 6.24 -25.95
C ASP A 4 -2.58 4.98 -25.08
N VAL A 5 -3.70 4.27 -25.03
CA VAL A 5 -3.86 3.07 -24.20
C VAL A 5 -4.09 1.86 -25.09
N SER A 6 -3.27 0.83 -24.86
CA SER A 6 -3.45 -0.51 -25.38
C SER A 6 -3.85 -1.44 -24.24
N ILE A 7 -4.90 -2.25 -24.45
CA ILE A 7 -5.43 -3.18 -23.46
C ILE A 7 -5.19 -4.60 -23.96
N ILE A 8 -4.70 -5.48 -23.08
CA ILE A 8 -4.70 -6.92 -23.32
C ILE A 8 -5.83 -7.50 -22.47
N GLU A 9 -6.75 -8.21 -23.09
CA GLU A 9 -7.91 -8.79 -22.41
C GLU A 9 -8.23 -10.16 -23.01
N ASN A 10 -8.67 -11.09 -22.15
CA ASN A 10 -9.10 -12.42 -22.54
C ASN A 10 -10.62 -12.60 -22.44
N ASP A 11 -11.33 -11.70 -21.75
CA ASP A 11 -12.79 -11.69 -21.68
C ASP A 11 -13.41 -10.95 -22.87
N VAL A 12 -14.20 -11.67 -23.66
CA VAL A 12 -14.87 -11.15 -24.86
C VAL A 12 -15.83 -10.01 -24.54
N GLU A 13 -16.54 -10.06 -23.41
CA GLU A 13 -17.48 -9.01 -23.00
C GLU A 13 -16.73 -7.72 -22.65
N MET A 14 -15.61 -7.85 -21.94
CA MET A 14 -14.75 -6.72 -21.58
C MET A 14 -14.09 -6.09 -22.81
N ILE A 15 -13.74 -6.89 -23.81
CA ILE A 15 -13.19 -6.40 -25.08
C ILE A 15 -14.22 -5.57 -25.84
N GLN A 16 -15.46 -6.03 -25.92
CA GLN A 16 -16.54 -5.29 -26.57
C GLN A 16 -16.80 -3.96 -25.85
N ALA A 17 -16.80 -3.99 -24.51
CA ALA A 17 -16.93 -2.78 -23.71
C ALA A 17 -15.77 -1.81 -23.99
N ALA A 18 -14.52 -2.27 -23.94
CA ALA A 18 -13.33 -1.44 -24.17
C ALA A 18 -13.25 -0.87 -25.59
N GLY A 19 -13.62 -1.66 -26.60
CA GLY A 19 -13.67 -1.22 -27.99
C GLY A 19 -14.65 -0.06 -28.22
N ASN A 20 -15.77 -0.03 -27.49
CA ASN A 20 -16.73 1.08 -27.56
C ASN A 20 -16.17 2.41 -27.04
N PHE A 21 -15.12 2.37 -26.21
CA PHE A 21 -14.42 3.56 -25.71
C PHE A 21 -13.22 3.99 -26.57
N GLY A 22 -12.98 3.31 -27.70
CA GLY A 22 -11.94 3.68 -28.66
C GLY A 22 -10.51 3.22 -28.29
N PHE A 23 -10.38 2.29 -27.33
CA PHE A 23 -9.07 1.73 -26.96
C PHE A 23 -8.61 0.68 -27.98
N LYS A 24 -7.29 0.57 -28.18
CA LYS A 24 -6.70 -0.53 -28.94
C LYS A 24 -6.70 -1.78 -28.06
N VAL A 25 -7.47 -2.79 -28.43
CA VAL A 25 -7.58 -4.03 -27.64
C VAL A 25 -6.91 -5.19 -28.35
N TYR A 26 -6.02 -5.87 -27.65
CA TYR A 26 -5.39 -7.12 -28.08
C TYR A 26 -6.04 -8.28 -27.33
N TYR A 27 -6.61 -9.21 -28.09
CA TYR A 27 -7.13 -10.44 -27.52
C TYR A 27 -5.97 -11.39 -27.20
N GLY A 28 -5.81 -11.75 -25.94
CA GLY A 28 -4.76 -12.70 -25.55
C GLY A 28 -4.57 -12.81 -24.05
N ASP A 29 -3.72 -13.77 -23.69
CA ASP A 29 -3.24 -13.93 -22.32
C ASP A 29 -2.04 -13.02 -22.08
N GLY A 30 -2.19 -12.04 -21.20
CA GLY A 30 -1.12 -11.11 -20.82
C GLY A 30 0.07 -11.78 -20.14
N GLY A 31 -0.07 -13.02 -19.66
CA GLY A 31 1.02 -13.85 -19.16
C GLY A 31 1.91 -14.45 -20.25
N ARG A 32 1.64 -14.18 -21.53
CA ARG A 32 2.48 -14.68 -22.64
C ARG A 32 3.35 -13.57 -23.23
N LEU A 33 4.64 -13.87 -23.37
CA LEU A 33 5.62 -12.91 -23.91
C LEU A 33 5.31 -12.48 -25.35
N ASP A 34 4.81 -13.38 -26.20
CA ASP A 34 4.44 -13.03 -27.58
C ASP A 34 3.27 -12.04 -27.64
N VAL A 35 2.30 -12.16 -26.73
CA VAL A 35 1.19 -11.20 -26.58
C VAL A 35 1.71 -9.85 -26.08
N LEU A 36 2.64 -9.83 -25.13
CA LEU A 36 3.27 -8.60 -24.64
C LEU A 36 4.06 -7.87 -25.74
N HIS A 37 4.78 -8.59 -26.59
CA HIS A 37 5.46 -7.99 -27.74
C HIS A 37 4.45 -7.43 -28.75
N ALA A 38 3.42 -8.22 -29.10
CA ALA A 38 2.39 -7.79 -30.05
C ALA A 38 1.62 -6.55 -29.56
N SER A 39 1.45 -6.40 -28.24
CA SER A 39 0.76 -5.24 -27.67
C SER A 39 1.55 -3.94 -27.74
N GLY A 40 2.88 -4.02 -27.90
CA GLY A 40 3.79 -2.88 -27.88
C GLY A 40 4.44 -2.61 -26.52
N ALA A 41 4.44 -3.58 -25.60
CA ALA A 41 5.02 -3.41 -24.25
C ALA A 41 6.51 -2.97 -24.26
N ALA A 42 7.26 -3.36 -25.30
CA ALA A 42 8.66 -2.99 -25.47
C ALA A 42 8.90 -1.48 -25.73
N THR A 43 7.90 -0.79 -26.26
CA THR A 43 7.97 0.65 -26.60
C THR A 43 7.03 1.49 -25.76
N ALA A 44 6.28 0.87 -24.84
CA ALA A 44 5.35 1.56 -23.96
C ALA A 44 6.12 2.37 -22.91
N GLU A 45 5.61 3.54 -22.55
CA GLU A 45 6.17 4.33 -21.45
C GLU A 45 5.92 3.71 -20.08
N ALA A 46 4.85 2.91 -19.98
CA ALA A 46 4.44 2.19 -18.79
C ALA A 46 3.61 0.96 -19.14
N VAL A 47 3.74 -0.08 -18.31
CA VAL A 47 2.88 -1.27 -18.29
C VAL A 47 2.14 -1.29 -16.94
N LEU A 48 0.82 -1.45 -17.00
CA LEU A 48 -0.04 -1.57 -15.83
C LEU A 48 -0.55 -3.00 -15.76
N VAL A 49 -0.22 -3.71 -14.67
CA VAL A 49 -0.68 -5.09 -14.43
C VAL A 49 -1.86 -5.05 -13.46
N CYS A 50 -3.06 -5.28 -13.99
CA CYS A 50 -4.33 -5.12 -13.27
C CYS A 50 -5.15 -6.42 -13.19
N VAL A 51 -4.49 -7.58 -13.22
CA VAL A 51 -5.14 -8.91 -13.19
C VAL A 51 -5.57 -9.31 -11.78
N ASP A 52 -6.56 -10.19 -11.68
CA ASP A 52 -7.13 -10.58 -10.38
C ASP A 52 -6.27 -11.56 -9.58
N LYS A 53 -5.60 -12.50 -10.26
CA LYS A 53 -4.81 -13.53 -9.59
C LYS A 53 -3.40 -13.02 -9.30
N PRO A 54 -2.97 -12.98 -8.03
CA PRO A 54 -1.65 -12.46 -7.68
C PRO A 54 -0.50 -13.26 -8.31
N GLU A 55 -0.66 -14.56 -8.51
CA GLU A 55 0.35 -15.41 -9.15
C GLU A 55 0.51 -15.09 -10.64
N VAL A 56 -0.58 -14.69 -11.30
CA VAL A 56 -0.54 -14.24 -12.70
C VAL A 56 0.13 -12.88 -12.79
N ALA A 57 -0.17 -11.97 -11.84
CA ALA A 57 0.51 -10.68 -11.77
C ALA A 57 2.02 -10.86 -11.55
N ASP A 58 2.42 -11.70 -10.59
CA ASP A 58 3.82 -12.04 -10.30
C ASP A 58 4.54 -12.57 -11.57
N HIS A 59 3.88 -13.45 -12.34
CA HIS A 59 4.43 -13.97 -13.60
C HIS A 59 4.61 -12.88 -14.68
N ILE A 60 3.61 -12.01 -14.87
CA ILE A 60 3.71 -10.91 -15.84
C ILE A 60 4.83 -9.95 -15.44
N VAL A 61 4.98 -9.66 -14.13
CA VAL A 61 6.06 -8.83 -13.61
C VAL A 61 7.41 -9.42 -13.95
N GLU A 62 7.62 -10.72 -13.76
CA GLU A 62 8.85 -11.41 -14.12
C GLU A 62 9.19 -11.23 -15.61
N LEU A 63 8.21 -11.48 -16.50
CA LEU A 63 8.39 -11.31 -17.94
C LEU A 63 8.74 -9.87 -18.32
N VAL A 64 7.99 -8.90 -17.81
CA VAL A 64 8.21 -7.49 -18.14
C VAL A 64 9.55 -7.00 -17.62
N LYS A 65 9.96 -7.37 -16.41
CA LYS A 65 11.27 -6.99 -15.85
C LYS A 65 12.44 -7.63 -16.61
N ALA A 66 12.26 -8.84 -17.12
CA ALA A 66 13.28 -9.54 -17.90
C ALA A 66 13.44 -8.96 -19.32
N GLU A 67 12.33 -8.74 -20.01
CA GLU A 67 12.32 -8.42 -21.45
C GLU A 67 12.22 -6.93 -21.74
N PHE A 68 11.61 -6.16 -20.84
CA PHE A 68 11.37 -4.72 -20.97
C PHE A 68 11.89 -3.94 -19.76
N PRO A 69 13.18 -4.05 -19.39
CA PRO A 69 13.72 -3.52 -18.14
C PRO A 69 13.65 -1.99 -18.01
N LEU A 70 13.45 -1.27 -19.11
CA LEU A 70 13.32 0.20 -19.14
C LEU A 70 11.88 0.69 -19.06
N THR A 71 10.90 -0.21 -19.19
CA THR A 71 9.48 0.12 -19.14
C THR A 71 9.04 0.27 -17.68
N ARG A 72 8.36 1.38 -17.36
CA ARG A 72 7.82 1.59 -16.01
C ARG A 72 6.72 0.57 -15.72
N LEU A 73 6.74 -0.05 -14.55
CA LEU A 73 5.86 -1.14 -14.19
C LEU A 73 5.04 -0.79 -12.94
N TYR A 74 3.73 -0.67 -13.14
CA TYR A 74 2.75 -0.37 -12.11
C TYR A 74 1.86 -1.60 -11.90
N VAL A 75 1.65 -2.01 -10.65
CA VAL A 75 0.95 -3.27 -10.38
C VAL A 75 -0.15 -3.10 -9.34
N ARG A 76 -1.33 -3.61 -9.65
CA ARG A 76 -2.40 -3.80 -8.67
C ARG A 76 -2.01 -4.94 -7.73
N ALA A 77 -1.79 -4.62 -6.47
CA ALA A 77 -1.56 -5.62 -5.44
C ALA A 77 -2.89 -6.13 -4.89
N PHE A 78 -2.93 -7.42 -4.60
CA PHE A 78 -4.11 -8.08 -4.03
C PHE A 78 -4.24 -7.78 -2.54
N ASP A 79 -3.13 -7.92 -1.82
CA ASP A 79 -3.04 -7.70 -0.38
C ASP A 79 -1.65 -7.20 0.03
N ARG A 80 -1.43 -7.06 1.34
CA ARG A 80 -0.13 -6.64 1.90
C ARG A 80 1.02 -7.60 1.55
N GLY A 81 0.78 -8.90 1.53
CA GLY A 81 1.81 -9.88 1.22
C GLY A 81 2.25 -9.77 -0.23
N HIS A 82 1.28 -9.61 -1.14
CA HIS A 82 1.53 -9.38 -2.56
C HIS A 82 2.30 -8.07 -2.78
N SER A 83 1.89 -6.96 -2.15
CA SER A 83 2.63 -5.69 -2.17
C SER A 83 4.12 -5.85 -1.83
N LEU A 84 4.43 -6.59 -0.76
CA LEU A 84 5.82 -6.82 -0.35
C LEU A 84 6.60 -7.64 -1.37
N ARG A 85 5.97 -8.60 -2.06
CA ARG A 85 6.62 -9.35 -3.15
C ARG A 85 6.90 -8.45 -4.35
N LEU A 86 5.94 -7.63 -4.74
CA LEU A 86 6.06 -6.70 -5.87
C LEU A 86 7.17 -5.68 -5.66
N VAL A 87 7.27 -5.09 -4.46
CA VAL A 87 8.38 -4.18 -4.11
C VAL A 87 9.73 -4.89 -4.23
N LYS A 88 9.83 -6.14 -3.76
CA LYS A 88 11.05 -6.94 -3.90
C LYS A 88 11.38 -7.29 -5.35
N ALA A 89 10.36 -7.45 -6.20
CA ALA A 89 10.52 -7.64 -7.64
C ALA A 89 10.94 -6.34 -8.38
N GLY A 90 10.95 -5.20 -7.68
CA GLY A 90 11.40 -3.93 -8.23
C GLY A 90 10.40 -3.31 -9.21
N VAL A 91 9.10 -3.43 -8.93
CA VAL A 91 8.08 -2.64 -9.63
C VAL A 91 8.21 -1.16 -9.23
N ASP A 92 7.84 -0.24 -10.13
CA ASP A 92 7.95 1.19 -9.87
C ASP A 92 6.89 1.68 -8.87
N TYR A 93 5.73 1.05 -8.86
CA TYR A 93 4.66 1.34 -7.91
C TYR A 93 3.69 0.18 -7.79
N GLU A 94 3.17 -0.01 -6.58
CA GLU A 94 2.07 -0.94 -6.31
C GLU A 94 0.98 -0.27 -5.49
N LEU A 95 -0.26 -0.72 -5.69
CA LEU A 95 -1.39 -0.31 -4.87
C LEU A 95 -2.28 -1.50 -4.55
N ARG A 96 -2.58 -1.68 -3.25
CA ARG A 96 -3.57 -2.65 -2.77
C ARG A 96 -4.97 -2.28 -3.24
N GLU A 97 -5.60 -3.21 -3.95
CA GLU A 97 -6.87 -3.01 -4.66
C GLU A 97 -8.02 -2.49 -3.77
N THR A 98 -8.07 -2.90 -2.49
CA THR A 98 -9.16 -2.54 -1.58
C THR A 98 -8.81 -1.47 -0.56
N PHE A 99 -7.54 -1.06 -0.44
CA PHE A 99 -7.09 -0.26 0.69
C PHE A 99 -7.76 1.12 0.75
N GLU A 100 -7.69 1.91 -0.32
CA GLU A 100 -8.29 3.25 -0.35
C GLU A 100 -9.82 3.21 -0.32
N SER A 101 -10.43 2.20 -0.96
CA SER A 101 -11.88 1.98 -0.89
C SER A 101 -12.34 1.69 0.54
N ALA A 102 -11.60 0.88 1.29
CA ALA A 102 -11.88 0.59 2.70
C ALA A 102 -11.73 1.84 3.58
N LEU A 103 -10.71 2.67 3.35
CA LEU A 103 -10.56 3.95 4.05
C LEU A 103 -11.72 4.90 3.78
N LYS A 104 -12.13 5.02 2.51
CA LYS A 104 -13.29 5.84 2.14
C LYS A 104 -14.58 5.36 2.80
N PHE A 105 -14.79 4.04 2.83
CA PHE A 105 -15.94 3.43 3.50
C PHE A 105 -15.92 3.70 5.02
N GLY A 106 -14.77 3.46 5.67
CA GLY A 106 -14.60 3.72 7.10
C GLY A 106 -14.80 5.20 7.46
N GLY A 107 -14.28 6.12 6.64
CA GLY A 107 -14.48 7.55 6.82
C GLY A 107 -15.95 7.95 6.77
N ARG A 108 -16.72 7.36 5.86
CA ARG A 108 -18.17 7.58 5.81
C ARG A 108 -18.87 7.10 7.09
N VAL A 109 -18.52 5.91 7.59
CA VAL A 109 -19.06 5.37 8.84
C VAL A 109 -18.74 6.28 10.02
N LEU A 110 -17.50 6.78 10.13
CA LEU A 110 -17.10 7.70 11.20
C LEU A 110 -17.90 9.01 11.17
N ALA A 111 -18.11 9.59 9.99
CA ALA A 111 -18.94 10.78 9.83
C ALA A 111 -20.39 10.52 10.30
N ASP A 112 -20.99 9.40 9.89
CA ASP A 112 -22.35 9.03 10.29
C ASP A 112 -22.45 8.72 11.80
N MET A 113 -21.33 8.38 12.46
CA MET A 113 -21.24 8.20 13.92
C MET A 113 -21.00 9.51 14.70
N GLY A 114 -20.98 10.66 14.02
CA GLY A 114 -20.91 11.98 14.65
C GLY A 114 -19.50 12.58 14.74
N LEU A 115 -18.51 11.99 14.07
CA LEU A 115 -17.20 12.62 13.91
C LEU A 115 -17.30 13.74 12.87
N ASP A 116 -16.68 14.89 13.14
CA ASP A 116 -16.66 16.01 12.20
C ASP A 116 -15.70 15.74 11.01
N ASP A 117 -15.87 16.51 9.93
CA ASP A 117 -15.08 16.31 8.69
C ASP A 117 -13.57 16.37 8.94
N ARG A 118 -13.16 17.23 9.87
CA ARG A 118 -11.77 17.36 10.29
C ARG A 118 -11.29 16.09 10.99
N GLY A 119 -12.03 15.60 11.99
CA GLY A 119 -11.69 14.38 12.72
C GLY A 119 -11.69 13.14 11.84
N VAL A 120 -12.59 13.05 10.85
CA VAL A 120 -12.58 11.99 9.84
C VAL A 120 -11.30 12.05 9.01
N THR A 121 -10.96 13.23 8.49
CA THR A 121 -9.75 13.42 7.66
C THR A 121 -8.49 13.07 8.45
N GLU A 122 -8.34 13.62 9.65
CA GLU A 122 -7.21 13.33 10.54
C GLU A 122 -7.10 11.84 10.86
N THR A 123 -8.23 11.15 11.07
CA THR A 123 -8.24 9.71 11.33
C THR A 123 -7.80 8.90 10.11
N LEU A 124 -8.30 9.20 8.91
CA LEU A 124 -7.91 8.49 7.70
C LEU A 124 -6.43 8.69 7.36
N ASP A 125 -5.93 9.92 7.49
CA ASP A 125 -4.53 10.23 7.22
C ASP A 125 -3.58 9.59 8.23
N ASP A 126 -3.98 9.51 9.50
CA ASP A 126 -3.25 8.76 10.54
C ASP A 126 -3.19 7.26 10.21
N VAL A 127 -4.28 6.66 9.70
CA VAL A 127 -4.27 5.26 9.25
C VAL A 127 -3.35 5.06 8.05
N ARG A 128 -3.39 5.94 7.04
CA ARG A 128 -2.47 5.89 5.88
C ARG A 128 -1.02 5.96 6.31
N ARG A 129 -0.68 6.97 7.11
CA ARG A 129 0.68 7.20 7.62
C ARG A 129 1.21 5.98 8.37
N ARG A 130 0.42 5.40 9.28
CA ARG A 130 0.84 4.20 10.04
C ARG A 130 0.95 2.97 9.15
N ASP A 131 0.07 2.83 8.18
CA ASP A 131 0.11 1.73 7.22
C ASP A 131 1.37 1.79 6.34
N GLU A 132 1.77 2.99 5.91
CA GLU A 132 3.01 3.27 5.16
C GLU A 132 4.26 2.99 6.02
N GLN A 133 4.34 3.54 7.23
CA GLN A 133 5.43 3.26 8.17
C GLN A 133 5.57 1.77 8.47
N ARG A 134 4.44 1.08 8.63
CA ARG A 134 4.44 -0.38 8.82
C ARG A 134 4.93 -1.08 7.56
N PHE A 135 4.54 -0.63 6.38
CA PHE A 135 5.00 -1.21 5.13
C PHE A 135 6.51 -1.12 4.97
N GLU A 136 7.09 0.05 5.22
CA GLU A 136 8.54 0.27 5.19
C GLU A 136 9.29 -0.69 6.13
N ALA A 137 8.79 -0.83 7.36
CA ALA A 137 9.35 -1.78 8.32
C ALA A 137 9.23 -3.24 7.83
N GLN A 138 8.14 -3.58 7.15
CA GLN A 138 7.86 -4.94 6.65
C GLN A 138 8.70 -5.33 5.43
N ILE A 139 9.15 -4.36 4.62
CA ILE A 139 10.02 -4.62 3.46
C ILE A 139 11.29 -5.39 3.89
N THR A 140 11.89 -4.98 5.02
CA THR A 140 13.12 -5.58 5.55
C THR A 140 12.85 -6.56 6.70
N GLY A 141 11.95 -6.21 7.62
CA GLY A 141 11.69 -6.96 8.86
C GLY A 141 10.63 -8.08 8.75
N GLY A 142 10.08 -8.31 7.56
CA GLY A 142 9.03 -9.31 7.32
C GLY A 142 7.66 -8.88 7.83
N LEU A 143 6.64 -9.73 7.62
CA LEU A 143 5.22 -9.39 7.86
C LEU A 143 4.89 -8.94 9.29
N THR A 144 5.66 -9.36 10.28
CA THR A 144 5.43 -9.02 11.70
C THR A 144 6.05 -7.68 12.11
N ALA A 145 6.92 -7.09 11.29
CA ALA A 145 7.53 -5.80 11.59
C ALA A 145 6.47 -4.68 11.63
N GLY A 146 6.68 -3.71 12.52
CA GLY A 146 5.76 -2.57 12.69
C GLY A 146 4.39 -2.93 13.29
N ARG A 147 4.27 -4.09 13.98
CA ARG A 147 3.00 -4.51 14.62
C ARG A 147 2.45 -3.48 15.62
N SER A 148 3.31 -2.74 16.31
CA SER A 148 2.93 -1.66 17.23
C SER A 148 2.23 -0.47 16.56
N LEU A 149 2.35 -0.34 15.23
CA LEU A 149 1.69 0.71 14.44
C LEU A 149 0.25 0.35 14.04
N MET A 150 -0.23 -0.87 14.37
CA MET A 150 -1.63 -1.24 14.17
C MET A 150 -2.50 -0.55 15.23
N ARG A 151 -3.57 0.16 14.83
CA ARG A 151 -4.63 0.50 15.79
C ARG A 151 -5.33 -0.79 16.21
N GLY A 152 -5.25 -1.09 17.50
CA GLY A 152 -6.09 -2.08 18.14
C GLY A 152 -6.66 -1.51 19.43
N ASN A 153 -7.60 -2.24 20.03
CA ASN A 153 -8.08 -1.94 21.39
C ASN A 153 -7.07 -2.36 22.46
N ALA A 154 -5.89 -2.85 22.05
CA ALA A 154 -4.82 -3.20 22.96
C ALA A 154 -4.09 -1.92 23.37
N VAL A 155 -4.01 -1.67 24.67
CA VAL A 155 -3.15 -0.64 25.26
C VAL A 155 -1.73 -0.89 24.73
N THR A 156 -1.12 0.12 24.10
CA THR A 156 0.32 0.08 23.78
C THR A 156 1.05 -0.14 25.11
N PRO A 157 1.72 -1.28 25.33
CA PRO A 157 2.42 -1.49 26.58
C PRO A 157 3.55 -0.45 26.63
N GLN A 158 3.47 0.49 27.55
CA GLN A 158 4.64 1.31 27.87
C GLN A 158 5.71 0.35 28.40
N PRO A 159 6.92 0.31 27.81
CA PRO A 159 7.97 -0.55 28.31
C PRO A 159 8.38 -0.07 29.70
N ALA A 160 7.90 -0.76 30.74
CA ALA A 160 8.43 -0.56 32.08
C ALA A 160 9.88 -1.05 32.12
N PRO A 161 10.78 -0.40 32.87
CA PRO A 161 12.14 -0.90 33.06
C PRO A 161 12.09 -2.34 33.57
N TYR A 162 12.80 -3.27 32.91
CA TYR A 162 12.88 -4.68 33.35
C TYR A 162 13.39 -4.83 34.79
N VAL A 163 14.12 -3.83 35.28
CA VAL A 163 14.57 -3.71 36.67
C VAL A 163 14.22 -2.30 37.15
N PRO A 164 13.48 -2.15 38.26
CA PRO A 164 13.21 -0.84 38.82
C PRO A 164 14.52 -0.17 39.26
N PRO A 165 14.77 1.08 38.86
CA PRO A 165 16.00 1.78 39.23
C PRO A 165 16.06 1.93 40.76
N LYS A 166 17.23 1.67 41.34
CA LYS A 166 17.44 1.77 42.80
C LYS A 166 17.37 3.21 43.34
N ARG A 167 17.33 4.20 42.46
CA ARG A 167 17.26 5.63 42.78
C ARG A 167 16.24 6.28 41.88
N GLU A 168 15.35 7.05 42.49
CA GLU A 168 14.37 7.87 41.78
C GLU A 168 15.08 8.97 41.00
N ALA A 169 14.54 9.29 39.82
CA ALA A 169 14.98 10.43 39.05
C ALA A 169 14.73 11.69 39.87
N ARG A 170 15.74 12.57 39.97
CA ARG A 170 15.61 13.88 40.59
C ARG A 170 15.94 14.93 39.55
N PRO A 171 15.12 15.98 39.42
CA PRO A 171 15.45 17.07 38.53
C PRO A 171 16.74 17.74 39.01
N LEU A 172 17.60 18.08 38.05
CA LEU A 172 18.89 18.75 38.32
C LEU A 172 18.77 20.28 38.28
N SER A 173 17.60 20.78 37.87
CA SER A 173 17.25 22.20 37.81
C SER A 173 15.75 22.39 37.98
N GLU A 174 15.32 23.59 38.35
CA GLU A 174 13.88 23.93 38.39
C GLU A 174 13.23 23.78 37.00
N GLU A 175 13.96 24.13 35.93
CA GLU A 175 13.50 23.97 34.53
C GLU A 175 13.33 22.51 34.09
N THR A 176 13.96 21.55 34.78
CA THR A 176 13.78 20.11 34.52
C THR A 176 12.80 19.44 35.47
N ALA A 177 12.29 20.17 36.47
CA ALA A 177 11.27 19.66 37.39
C ALA A 177 9.92 19.49 36.68
N ASP A 178 9.56 20.46 35.83
CA ASP A 178 8.29 20.48 35.09
C ASP A 178 8.14 19.28 34.13
N VAL A 179 9.25 18.74 33.62
CA VAL A 179 9.25 17.59 32.68
C VAL A 179 8.91 16.27 33.39
N LEU A 180 9.17 16.17 34.70
CA LEU A 180 8.89 14.97 35.49
C LEU A 180 7.45 14.92 36.01
N GLU A 181 6.75 16.06 36.06
CA GLU A 181 5.36 16.13 36.54
C GLU A 181 4.33 15.70 35.48
N ASP A 182 4.67 15.79 34.19
CA ASP A 182 3.79 15.44 33.07
C ASP A 182 3.66 13.92 32.80
N GLU A 183 4.51 13.08 33.39
CA GLU A 183 4.47 11.61 33.20
C GLU A 183 3.42 10.89 34.06
N ASP A 184 2.85 11.55 35.08
CA ASP A 184 1.88 10.96 36.04
C ASP A 184 0.40 11.27 35.71
N ALA A 185 0.10 11.88 34.57
CA ALA A 185 -1.28 12.11 34.14
C ALA A 185 -1.93 10.81 33.61
N PRO A 186 -3.03 10.31 34.21
CA PRO A 186 -3.71 9.14 33.68
C PRO A 186 -4.37 9.44 32.32
N ALA A 187 -4.27 8.48 31.40
CA ALA A 187 -4.97 8.47 30.11
C ALA A 187 -6.48 8.27 30.25
#